data_AF-A0A838PHU4-F1
#
_entry.id   AF-A0A838PHU4-F1
#
_cell.length_a   1.000
_cell.length_b   1.000
_cell.length_c   1.000
_cell.angle_alpha   90.00
_cell.angle_beta   90.00
_cell.angle_gamma   90.00
#
_symmetry.space_group_name_H-M   'P 1'
#
loop_
_entity.id
_entity.type
_entity.pdbx_description
1 polymer ?
#
loop_
_entity_poly.entity_id
_entity_poly.type
_entity_poly.pdbx_seq_one_letter_code
_entity_poly.pdbx_strand_id
1 'polypeptide(L)'
;AARRFAEAHWDLGGLAYEMAVRDHFRLDVLQRQAAQVQELDAELAQLERLRMLEEEGAAGTCPNCSTPYGRGAGFCSKCGTQLVETVMSP
;
A
#
# COMPACT_ATOMS: atom_id res chain seq x y z
N ALA A 1 -0.17 9.99 -1.95
CA ALA A 1 0.83 9.49 -0.99
C ALA A 1 2.11 9.02 -1.68
N ALA A 2 2.08 7.96 -2.51
CA ALA A 2 3.28 7.35 -3.10
C ALA A 2 4.24 8.33 -3.80
N ARG A 3 3.72 9.19 -4.68
CA ARG A 3 4.52 10.22 -5.35
C ARG A 3 5.19 11.20 -4.37
N ARG A 4 4.45 11.67 -3.35
CA ARG A 4 4.96 12.59 -2.32
C ARG A 4 6.05 11.93 -1.48
N PHE A 5 5.89 10.66 -1.13
CA PHE A 5 6.92 9.88 -0.44
C PHE A 5 8.19 9.78 -1.30
N ALA A 6 8.05 9.41 -2.58
CA ALA A 6 9.19 9.29 -3.48
C ALA A 6 9.94 10.61 -3.69
N GLU A 7 9.20 11.72 -3.89
CA GLU A 7 9.78 13.07 -4.00
C GLU A 7 10.53 13.46 -2.72
N ALA A 8 9.93 13.30 -1.55
CA ALA A 8 10.57 13.64 -0.27
C ALA A 8 11.80 12.76 0.03
N HIS A 9 11.75 11.47 -0.31
CA HIS A 9 12.90 10.56 -0.16
C HIS A 9 14.05 10.95 -1.10
N TRP A 10 13.72 11.34 -2.34
CA TRP A 10 14.69 11.87 -3.30
C TRP A 10 15.33 13.17 -2.79
N ASP A 11 14.52 14.10 -2.30
CA ASP A 11 15.00 15.38 -1.75
C ASP A 11 15.91 15.19 -0.53
N LEU A 12 15.60 14.23 0.36
CA LEU A 12 16.47 13.86 1.48
C LEU A 12 17.85 13.37 1.00
N GLY A 13 17.88 12.52 -0.02
CA GLY A 13 19.12 12.04 -0.63
C GLY A 13 19.91 13.17 -1.30
N GLY A 14 19.24 14.05 -2.04
CA GLY A 14 19.84 15.24 -2.63
C GLY A 14 20.44 16.17 -1.58
N LEU A 15 19.72 16.42 -0.49
CA LEU A 15 20.22 17.22 0.64
C LEU A 15 21.47 16.60 1.26
N ALA A 16 21.47 15.28 1.51
CA ALA A 16 22.63 14.57 2.06
C ALA A 16 23.84 14.61 1.10
N TYR A 17 23.60 14.46 -0.20
CA TYR A 17 24.63 14.59 -1.23
C TYR A 17 25.25 15.99 -1.23
N GLU A 18 24.43 17.04 -1.22
CA GLU A 18 24.90 18.43 -1.18
C GLU A 18 25.70 18.75 0.09
N MET A 19 25.34 18.15 1.23
CA MET A 19 26.12 18.24 2.47
C MET A 19 27.45 17.49 2.37
N ALA A 20 27.46 16.31 1.76
CA ALA A 20 28.65 15.50 1.56
C ALA A 20 29.68 16.20 0.66
N VAL A 21 29.24 16.77 -0.47
CA VAL A 21 30.08 17.53 -1.39
C VAL A 21 30.73 18.73 -0.70
N ARG A 22 30.07 19.31 0.30
CA ARG A 22 30.58 20.46 1.09
C ARG A 22 31.31 20.06 2.38
N ASP A 23 31.46 18.76 2.63
CA ASP A 23 32.05 18.18 3.86
C ASP A 23 31.47 18.78 5.15
N HIS A 24 30.17 19.07 5.15
CA HIS A 24 29.51 19.71 6.29
C HIS A 24 28.13 19.10 6.54
N PHE A 25 28.11 18.10 7.41
CA PHE A 25 26.87 17.43 7.79
C PHE A 25 26.15 18.13 8.93
N ARG A 26 24.88 18.41 8.71
CA ARG A 26 23.93 18.87 9.72
C ARG A 26 22.96 17.74 10.04
N LEU A 27 23.40 16.84 10.92
CA LEU A 27 22.63 15.65 11.29
C LEU A 27 21.26 15.99 11.89
N ASP A 28 21.15 17.12 12.58
CA ASP A 28 19.88 17.65 13.10
C ASP A 28 18.87 17.99 12.00
N VAL A 29 19.35 18.49 10.86
CA VAL A 29 18.52 18.78 9.68
C VAL A 29 18.13 17.47 9.01
N LEU A 30 19.09 16.57 8.77
CA LEU A 30 18.81 15.27 8.15
C LEU A 30 17.81 14.44 8.97
N GLN A 31 17.95 14.41 10.29
CA GLN A 31 17.01 13.69 11.17
C GLN A 31 15.59 14.26 11.07
N ARG A 32 15.43 15.59 11.06
CA ARG A 32 14.11 16.21 10.91
C ARG A 32 13.48 15.94 9.55
N GLN A 33 14.27 15.97 8.48
CA GLN A 33 13.78 15.65 7.13
C GLN A 33 13.45 14.16 7.01
N ALA A 34 14.28 13.27 7.57
CA ALA A 34 13.99 11.84 7.60
C ALA A 34 12.71 11.51 8.39
N ALA A 35 12.44 12.21 9.50
CA ALA A 35 11.19 12.05 10.24
C ALA A 35 9.96 12.40 9.37
N GLN A 36 10.03 13.47 8.58
CA GLN A 36 8.96 13.82 7.64
C GLN A 36 8.75 12.75 6.55
N VAL A 37 9.85 12.17 6.04
CA VAL A 37 9.77 11.05 5.08
C VAL A 37 9.14 9.82 5.74
N GLN A 38 9.48 9.51 6.99
CA GLN A 38 8.88 8.39 7.75
C GLN A 38 7.38 8.59 8.00
N GLU A 39 6.93 9.81 8.27
CA GLU A 39 5.50 10.12 8.40
C GLU A 39 4.75 9.87 7.09
N LEU A 40 5.32 10.27 5.95
CA LEU A 40 4.74 10.02 4.63
C LEU A 40 4.72 8.52 4.28
N ASP A 41 5.75 7.78 4.66
CA ASP A 41 5.83 6.33 4.49
C ASP A 41 4.75 5.62 5.32
N ALA A 42 4.58 6.01 6.58
CA ALA A 42 3.52 5.47 7.45
C ALA A 42 2.12 5.77 6.90
N GLU A 43 1.88 6.98 6.38
CA GLU A 43 0.63 7.34 5.71
C GLU A 43 0.39 6.46 4.47
N LEU A 44 1.43 6.28 3.63
CA LEU A 44 1.35 5.44 2.44
C LEU A 44 1.03 3.99 2.80
N ALA A 45 1.76 3.39 3.74
CA ALA A 45 1.56 2.02 4.20
C ALA A 45 0.14 1.80 4.74
N GLN A 46 -0.43 2.80 5.42
CA GLN A 46 -1.81 2.73 5.89
C GLN A 46 -2.81 2.74 4.73
N LEU A 47 -2.60 3.57 3.70
CA LEU A 47 -3.47 3.59 2.52
C LEU A 47 -3.38 2.30 1.71
N GLU A 48 -2.18 1.73 1.57
CA GLU A 48 -1.97 0.46 0.89
C GLU A 48 -2.65 -0.69 1.63
N ARG A 49 -2.58 -0.71 2.97
CA ARG A 49 -3.33 -1.69 3.78
C ARG A 49 -4.83 -1.56 3.59
N LEU A 50 -5.37 -0.34 3.58
CA LEU A 50 -6.81 -0.11 3.34
C LEU A 50 -7.22 -0.61 1.95
N ARG A 51 -6.44 -0.34 0.92
CA ARG A 51 -6.67 -0.86 -0.44
C ARG A 51 -6.63 -2.38 -0.49
N MET A 52 -5.65 -3.01 0.16
CA MET A 52 -5.57 -4.47 0.25
C MET A 52 -6.84 -5.05 0.89
N LEU A 53 -7.32 -4.48 2.00
CA LEU A 53 -8.57 -4.92 2.64
C LEU A 53 -9.80 -4.71 1.74
N GLU A 54 -9.83 -3.61 0.97
CA GLU A 54 -10.87 -3.39 -0.04
C GLU A 54 -10.79 -4.47 -1.12
N GLU A 55 -9.61 -4.77 -1.66
CA GLU A 55 -9.40 -5.82 -2.66
C GLU A 55 -9.77 -7.23 -2.14
N GLU A 56 -9.44 -7.53 -0.88
CA GLU A 56 -9.74 -8.81 -0.22
C GLU A 56 -11.19 -8.92 0.30
N GLY A 57 -11.95 -7.83 0.28
CA GLY A 57 -13.35 -7.80 0.69
C GLY A 57 -14.21 -8.83 -0.04
N ALA A 58 -15.33 -9.22 0.59
CA ALA A 58 -16.26 -10.20 0.02
C ALA A 58 -16.70 -9.80 -1.40
N ALA A 59 -16.36 -10.63 -2.38
CA ALA A 59 -16.82 -10.46 -3.76
C ALA A 59 -18.31 -10.74 -3.91
N GLY A 60 -18.85 -11.56 -3.01
CA GLY A 60 -20.26 -11.86 -2.98
C GLY A 60 -20.57 -12.95 -1.98
N THR A 61 -21.74 -13.55 -2.17
CA THR A 61 -22.24 -14.62 -1.32
C THR A 61 -22.51 -15.86 -2.18
N CYS A 62 -22.12 -17.04 -1.70
CA CYS A 62 -22.32 -18.29 -2.42
C CYS A 62 -23.81 -18.51 -2.72
N PRO A 63 -24.21 -18.79 -3.98
CA PRO A 63 -25.61 -18.95 -4.36
C PRO A 63 -26.26 -20.21 -3.75
N ASN A 64 -25.46 -21.19 -3.32
CA ASN A 64 -25.95 -22.45 -2.77
C ASN A 64 -26.12 -22.41 -1.24
N CYS A 65 -25.14 -21.89 -0.51
CA CYS A 65 -25.10 -21.96 0.95
C CYS A 65 -25.01 -20.61 1.68
N SER A 66 -25.17 -19.51 0.93
CA SER A 66 -25.13 -18.13 1.41
C SER A 66 -23.87 -17.74 2.23
N THR A 67 -22.76 -18.46 2.04
CA THR A 67 -21.49 -18.11 2.69
C THR A 67 -20.76 -17.03 1.89
N PRO A 68 -20.29 -15.94 2.53
CA PRO A 68 -19.51 -14.91 1.84
C PRO A 68 -18.19 -15.49 1.32
N TYR A 69 -17.75 -15.02 0.15
CA TYR A 69 -16.48 -15.42 -0.45
C TYR A 69 -15.71 -14.18 -0.94
N GLY A 70 -14.38 -14.21 -0.86
CA GLY A 70 -13.50 -13.14 -1.33
C GLY A 70 -13.33 -13.11 -2.85
N ARG A 71 -12.77 -12.03 -3.40
CA ARG A 71 -12.42 -11.94 -4.84
C ARG A 71 -11.45 -13.07 -5.23
N GLY A 72 -11.61 -13.61 -6.43
CA GLY A 72 -10.78 -14.70 -6.96
C GLY A 72 -11.06 -16.10 -6.38
N ALA A 73 -12.06 -16.26 -5.49
CA ALA A 73 -12.43 -17.58 -5.00
C ALA A 73 -13.11 -18.38 -6.12
N GLY A 74 -12.44 -19.42 -6.66
CA GLY A 74 -13.04 -20.30 -7.67
C GLY A 74 -14.09 -21.27 -7.11
N PHE A 75 -14.06 -21.56 -5.81
CA PHE A 75 -14.98 -22.47 -5.14
C PHE A 75 -15.36 -21.96 -3.74
N CYS A 76 -16.57 -22.30 -3.29
CA CYS A 76 -17.04 -21.97 -1.95
C CYS A 76 -16.30 -22.80 -0.90
N SER A 77 -15.70 -22.13 0.09
CA SER A 77 -15.00 -22.77 1.21
C SER A 77 -15.88 -23.64 2.12
N LYS A 78 -17.21 -23.45 2.09
CA LYS A 78 -18.16 -24.20 2.92
C LYS A 78 -18.80 -25.39 2.22
N CYS A 79 -19.32 -25.19 1.00
CA CYS A 79 -20.10 -26.22 0.30
C CYS A 79 -19.45 -26.74 -0.99
N GLY A 80 -18.28 -26.22 -1.38
CA GLY A 80 -17.57 -26.65 -2.59
C GLY A 80 -18.21 -26.21 -3.91
N THR A 81 -19.33 -25.48 -3.89
CA THR A 81 -19.94 -24.93 -5.11
C THR A 81 -18.96 -24.03 -5.85
N GLN A 82 -18.79 -24.27 -7.16
CA GLN A 82 -17.99 -23.41 -8.03
C GLN A 82 -18.60 -22.00 -8.07
N LEU A 83 -17.76 -21.00 -7.86
CA LEU A 83 -18.13 -19.59 -7.87
C LEU A 83 -17.66 -19.03 -9.20
N VAL A 84 -18.59 -18.64 -10.07
CA VAL A 84 -18.28 -18.10 -11.39
C VAL A 84 -17.64 -16.72 -11.21
N GLU A 85 -16.41 -16.59 -11.67
CA GLU A 85 -15.62 -15.36 -11.66
C GLU A 85 -16.13 -14.43 -12.76
N THR A 86 -17.13 -13.60 -12.47
CA THR A 86 -17.54 -12.52 -13.38
C THR A 86 -16.77 -11.24 -13.07
N VAL A 87 -15.46 -11.23 -13.28
CA VAL A 87 -14.69 -9.99 -13.44
C VAL A 87 -13.72 -10.10 -14.61
N MET A 88 -14.29 -10.14 -15.81
CA MET A 88 -13.72 -9.43 -16.93
C MET A 88 -14.85 -8.73 -17.68
N SER A 89 -14.96 -7.42 -17.49
CA SER A 89 -15.66 -6.52 -18.40
C SER A 89 -14.90 -5.18 -18.38
N PRO A 90 -14.78 -4.52 -19.56
CA PRO A 90 -13.61 -3.76 -20.02
C PRO A 90 -13.36 -2.43 -19.31
#